data_AF-A0A920WBE6-F1
#
_entry.id   AF-A0A920WBE6-F1
#
_cell.length_a   1.000
_cell.length_b   1.000
_cell.length_c   1.000
_cell.angle_alpha   90.00
_cell.angle_beta   90.00
_cell.angle_gamma   90.00
#
_symmetry.space_group_name_H-M   'P 1'
#
loop_
_entity.id
_entity.type
_entity.pdbx_description
1 polymer ?
#
loop_
_entity_poly.entity_id
_entity_poly.type
_entity_poly.pdbx_seq_one_letter_code
_entity_poly.pdbx_strand_id
1 'polypeptide(L)' 'MSMPPHNIKQAHLIPSAQFIPNRNGTAPGWWVKNNGKIIICMPGPPGETQPLWQELIEPKLKDIVMKK' A
#
# COMPACT_ATOMS: atom_id res chain seq x y z
N MET A 1 6.77 -14.91 21.30
CA MET A 1 5.79 -13.81 21.45
C MET A 1 4.64 -14.05 20.49
N SER A 2 3.39 -13.88 20.94
CA SER A 2 2.22 -13.94 20.05
C SER A 2 1.89 -12.55 19.52
N MET A 3 1.30 -12.47 18.32
CA MET A 3 0.87 -11.19 17.74
C MET A 3 -0.30 -10.60 18.55
N PRO A 4 -0.28 -9.31 18.91
CA PRO A 4 -1.41 -8.65 19.55
C PRO A 4 -2.69 -8.74 18.68
N PRO A 5 -3.87 -9.07 19.24
CA PRO A 5 -5.10 -9.20 18.46
C PRO A 5 -5.51 -7.94 17.70
N HIS A 6 -5.16 -6.75 18.21
CA HIS A 6 -5.48 -5.49 17.55
C HIS A 6 -4.75 -5.30 16.22
N ASN A 7 -3.67 -6.03 15.94
CA ASN A 7 -2.94 -5.98 14.67
C ASN A 7 -3.70 -6.70 13.55
N ILE A 8 -4.64 -7.60 13.88
CA ILE A 8 -5.44 -8.34 12.87
C ILE A 8 -6.14 -7.36 11.93
N LYS A 9 -6.61 -6.22 12.43
CA LYS A 9 -7.28 -5.19 11.62
C LYS A 9 -6.40 -4.60 10.52
N GLN A 10 -5.07 -4.66 10.65
CA GLN A 10 -4.13 -4.17 9.62
C GLN A 10 -4.17 -5.06 8.36
N ALA A 11 -4.67 -6.29 8.48
CA ALA A 11 -4.87 -7.23 7.37
C ALA A 11 -6.28 -7.17 6.78
N HIS A 12 -7.13 -6.21 7.19
CA HIS A 12 -8.40 -5.99 6.51
C HIS A 12 -8.17 -5.33 5.15
N LEU A 13 -9.03 -5.69 4.19
CA LEU A 13 -8.96 -5.21 2.82
C LEU A 13 -10.39 -5.06 2.28
N ILE A 14 -10.66 -3.97 1.57
CA ILE A 14 -11.91 -3.83 0.80
C ILE A 14 -11.77 -4.54 -0.57
N PRO A 15 -12.87 -4.95 -1.24
CA PRO A 15 -12.78 -5.73 -2.48
C PRO A 15 -12.00 -5.07 -3.62
N SER A 16 -11.98 -3.73 -3.68
CA SER A 16 -11.28 -2.97 -4.72
C SER A 16 -9.80 -2.70 -4.41
N ALA A 17 -9.33 -3.08 -3.23
CA ALA A 17 -7.97 -2.82 -2.76
C ALA A 17 -7.07 -4.05 -2.96
N GLN A 18 -5.78 -3.78 -3.17
CA GLN A 18 -4.71 -4.75 -3.11
C GLN A 18 -3.66 -4.29 -2.10
N PHE A 19 -3.02 -5.22 -1.40
CA PHE A 19 -1.94 -4.88 -0.49
C PHE A 19 -0.70 -4.39 -1.25
N ILE A 20 -0.01 -3.42 -0.65
CA ILE A 20 1.36 -3.05 -0.97
C ILE A 20 2.20 -3.48 0.26
N PRO A 21 3.12 -4.45 0.11
CA PRO A 21 3.87 -4.97 1.24
C PRO A 21 4.75 -3.88 1.85
N ASN A 22 4.71 -3.79 3.18
CA ASN A 22 5.56 -2.89 3.97
C ASN A 22 6.61 -3.73 4.70
N ARG A 23 7.88 -3.57 4.33
CA ARG A 23 9.00 -4.32 4.94
C ARG A 23 9.49 -3.70 6.26
N ASN A 24 9.17 -2.41 6.47
CA ASN A 24 9.70 -1.62 7.58
C ASN A 24 8.67 -1.39 8.70
N GLY A 25 7.48 -1.97 8.56
CA GLY A 25 6.40 -1.87 9.55
C GLY A 25 5.34 -2.93 9.32
N THR A 26 4.35 -2.98 10.20
CA THR A 26 3.29 -4.00 10.19
C THR A 26 2.09 -3.62 9.34
N ALA A 27 1.86 -2.32 9.10
CA ALA A 27 0.73 -1.84 8.32
C ALA A 27 1.08 -1.84 6.82
N PRO A 28 0.44 -2.70 5.99
CA PRO A 28 0.63 -2.65 4.55
C PRO A 28 -0.02 -1.40 3.96
N GLY A 29 0.49 -0.94 2.82
CA GLY A 29 -0.20 0.06 2.01
C GLY A 29 -1.38 -0.56 1.25
N TRP A 30 -2.28 0.28 0.73
CA TRP A 30 -3.35 -0.14 -0.17
C TRP A 30 -3.17 0.47 -1.55
N TRP A 31 -3.39 -0.34 -2.58
CA TRP A 31 -3.59 0.09 -3.96
C TRP A 31 -5.04 -0.17 -4.36
N VAL A 32 -5.82 0.88 -4.58
CA VAL A 32 -7.22 0.77 -4.98
C VAL A 32 -7.38 1.20 -6.43
N LYS A 33 -8.08 0.38 -7.22
CA LYS A 33 -8.55 0.77 -8.56
C LYS A 33 -10.07 0.77 -8.55
N ASN A 34 -10.69 1.91 -8.83
CA ASN A 34 -12.14 2.03 -8.90
C ASN A 34 -12.56 3.10 -9.91
N ASN A 35 -13.44 2.77 -10.86
CA ASN A 35 -13.99 3.69 -11.86
C ASN A 35 -12.93 4.55 -12.58
N GLY A 36 -11.85 3.92 -13.04
CA GLY A 36 -10.74 4.60 -13.73
C GLY A 36 -9.87 5.49 -12.83
N LYS A 37 -10.15 5.54 -11.53
CA LYS A 37 -9.36 6.27 -10.53
C LYS A 37 -8.48 5.32 -9.74
N ILE A 38 -7.34 5.83 -9.29
CA ILE A 38 -6.39 5.13 -8.42
C ILE A 38 -6.34 5.88 -7.09
N ILE A 39 -6.52 5.16 -5.98
CA ILE A 39 -6.32 5.68 -4.62
C ILE A 39 -5.25 4.84 -3.97
N ILE A 40 -4.26 5.49 -3.34
CA ILE A 40 -3.15 4.82 -2.68
C ILE A 40 -3.11 5.27 -1.23
N CYS A 41 -3.15 4.32 -0.30
CA CYS A 41 -2.97 4.58 1.13
C CYS A 41 -1.60 4.07 1.56
N MET A 42 -0.85 4.91 2.25
CA MET A 42 0.51 4.60 2.72
C MET A 42 0.56 4.72 4.25
N PRO A 43 1.53 4.07 4.91
CA PRO A 43 1.83 4.32 6.31
C PRO A 43 2.17 5.80 6.56
N GLY A 44 2.13 6.22 7.82
CA GLY A 44 2.48 7.60 8.22
C GLY A 44 3.98 7.84 8.39
N PRO A 45 4.74 6.93 9.04
CA PRO A 45 6.16 7.12 9.27
C PRO A 45 6.98 7.25 7.96
N PRO A 46 7.87 8.26 7.85
CA PRO A 46 8.69 8.45 6.65
C PRO A 46 9.57 7.25 6.31
N GLY A 47 10.13 6.57 7.32
CA GLY A 47 10.96 5.38 7.14
C GLY A 47 10.22 4.17 6.55
N GLU A 48 8.89 4.16 6.61
CA GLU A 48 8.04 3.16 5.96
C GLU A 48 7.52 3.68 4.60
N THR A 49 7.14 4.95 4.54
CA THR A 49 6.48 5.56 3.37
C THR A 49 7.41 5.74 2.18
N GLN A 50 8.61 6.27 2.42
CA GLN A 50 9.57 6.59 1.35
C GLN A 50 9.99 5.35 0.53
N PRO A 51 10.44 4.24 1.14
CA PRO A 51 10.78 3.04 0.38
C PRO A 51 9.56 2.42 -0.31
N LEU A 52 8.40 2.40 0.37
CA LEU A 52 7.15 1.88 -0.22
C LEU A 52 6.73 2.68 -1.46
N TRP A 53 6.93 4.01 -1.46
CA TRP A 53 6.71 4.86 -2.62
C TRP A 53 7.70 4.56 -3.75
N GLN A 54 8.99 4.69 -3.47
CA GLN A 54 10.06 4.66 -4.48
C GLN A 54 10.19 3.28 -5.14
N GLU A 55 10.02 2.20 -4.37
CA GLU A 55 10.26 0.84 -4.86
C GLU A 55 9.00 0.21 -5.47
N LEU A 56 7.80 0.51 -4.96
CA LEU A 56 6.58 -0.25 -5.28
C LEU A 56 5.48 0.57 -5.95
N ILE A 57 5.33 1.85 -5.60
CA ILE A 57 4.23 2.69 -6.11
C ILE A 57 4.65 3.46 -7.36
N GLU A 58 5.72 4.26 -7.25
CA GLU A 58 6.14 5.18 -8.30
C GLU A 58 6.42 4.47 -9.63
N PRO A 59 7.15 3.33 -9.67
CA PRO A 59 7.40 2.63 -10.93
C PRO A 59 6.11 2.15 -11.61
N LYS A 60 5.14 1.66 -10.82
CA LYS A 60 3.84 1.21 -11.34
C LYS A 60 2.99 2.37 -11.86
N LEU A 61 2.99 3.51 -11.16
CA LEU A 61 2.27 4.71 -11.63
C LEU A 61 2.88 5.25 -12.92
N LYS A 62 4.21 5.33 -13.01
CA LYS A 62 4.91 5.75 -14.24
C LYS A 62 4.52 4.86 -15.42
N ASP A 63 4.54 3.54 -15.24
CA ASP A 63 4.12 2.59 -16.27
C ASP A 63 2.68 2.82 -16.75
N ILE A 64 1.74 3.06 -15.82
CA ILE A 64 0.33 3.35 -16.15
C ILE A 64 0.17 4.67 -16.92
N VAL A 65 0.92 5.70 -16.54
CA VAL A 65 0.86 7.01 -17.19
C VAL A 65 1.52 6.99 -18.56
N MET A 66 2.62 6.25 -18.73
CA MET A 66 3.35 6.17 -20.00
C MET A 66 2.73 5.20 -21.01
N LYS A 67 1.91 4.24 -20.56
CA LYS A 67 1.14 3.33 -21.43
C LYS A 67 -0.21 3.88 -21.90
N LYS A 68 -0.59 5.06 -21.40
CA LYS A 68 -1.70 5.85 -21.95
C LYS A 68 -1.21 6.69 -23.11
#